data_AF-A0A062IU27-F1
#
_entry.id   AF-A0A062IU27-F1
#
_cell.length_a   1.000
_cell.length_b   1.000
_cell.length_c   1.000
_cell.angle_alpha   90.00
_cell.angle_beta   90.00
_cell.angle_gamma   90.00
#
_symmetry.space_group_name_H-M   'P 1'
#
loop_
_entity.id
_entity.type
_entity.pdbx_description
1 polymer ?
#
loop_
_entity_poly.entity_id
_entity_poly.type
_entity_poly.pdbx_seq_one_letter_code
_entity_poly.pdbx_strand_id
1 'polypeptide(L)'
;MQYCDEVKAILLEGRPFTFEEFSKFKDKYSGNVRVEFECEDCGAFCSTPFKKLKRRKYAQRPTCPSCSVKEVTSLEEWKKNNSEAQLKVQSTPEVLEKNRQAVKKFWANNPEIKEKMRSNLLKAHQREDVRERMRNRTKHSGTGISGLYQSKWGEIRFDSCYELGFIVEMEKRNDVVNLSRGPAIDYTYEDKVHQYIIDFRVEFQQEIILAEIKGSYISNVRDLRIKAKNDAVEAALKGGIADRFIFVTEKDCKEQFGFNLPTRKHDRHNLFKSLEGKVQLRQTKYEEMFYGKAS
;
A
#
# COMPACT_ATOMS: atom_id res chain seq x y z
N MET A 1 -9.91 -50.81 22.36
CA MET A 1 -10.23 -49.78 23.37
C MET A 1 -11.35 -50.32 24.23
N GLN A 2 -11.09 -50.57 25.51
CA GLN A 2 -12.12 -51.03 26.44
C GLN A 2 -12.84 -49.78 26.96
N TYR A 3 -14.05 -49.52 26.47
CA TYR A 3 -14.87 -48.42 26.99
C TYR A 3 -15.29 -48.73 28.44
N CYS A 4 -15.52 -47.71 29.26
CA CYS A 4 -16.10 -47.92 30.60
C CYS A 4 -17.54 -48.45 30.46
N ASP A 5 -18.02 -49.16 31.49
CA ASP A 5 -19.29 -49.89 31.41
C ASP A 5 -20.49 -48.97 31.17
N GLU A 6 -20.45 -47.73 31.68
CA GLU A 6 -21.44 -46.69 31.38
C GLU A 6 -21.50 -46.34 29.88
N VAL A 7 -20.35 -46.21 29.20
CA VAL A 7 -20.33 -45.94 27.75
C VAL A 7 -20.82 -47.17 26.98
N LYS A 8 -20.47 -48.38 27.42
CA LYS A 8 -20.97 -49.61 26.79
C LYS A 8 -22.50 -49.72 26.89
N ALA A 9 -23.08 -49.38 28.06
CA ALA A 9 -24.52 -49.38 28.26
C ALA A 9 -25.23 -48.44 27.26
N ILE A 10 -24.76 -47.19 27.13
CA ILE A 10 -25.31 -46.22 26.16
C ILE A 10 -25.20 -46.75 24.72
N LEU A 11 -24.07 -47.37 24.36
CA LEU A 11 -23.88 -47.94 23.03
C LEU A 11 -24.81 -49.13 22.77
N LEU A 12 -25.10 -49.96 23.78
CA LEU A 12 -26.03 -51.08 23.69
C LEU A 12 -27.50 -50.62 23.60
N GLU A 13 -27.85 -49.53 24.27
CA GLU A 13 -29.17 -48.87 24.17
C GLU A 13 -29.42 -48.28 22.77
N GLY A 14 -28.37 -48.00 21.99
CA GLY A 14 -28.47 -47.50 20.63
C GLY A 14 -28.96 -46.04 20.51
N ARG A 15 -29.02 -45.30 21.63
CA ARG A 15 -29.47 -43.91 21.67
C ARG A 15 -28.32 -42.90 21.49
N PRO A 16 -28.62 -41.63 21.13
CA PRO A 16 -27.66 -40.55 21.20
C PRO A 16 -27.17 -40.26 22.63
N PHE A 17 -25.97 -39.71 22.73
CA PHE A 17 -25.46 -39.11 23.97
C PHE A 17 -26.16 -37.77 24.22
N THR A 18 -26.41 -37.42 25.47
CA THR A 18 -26.71 -36.03 25.85
C THR A 18 -25.43 -35.19 25.88
N PHE A 19 -25.56 -33.86 25.93
CA PHE A 19 -24.37 -33.01 26.10
C PHE A 19 -23.64 -33.24 27.43
N GLU A 20 -24.37 -33.57 28.50
CA GLU A 20 -23.79 -33.89 29.81
C GLU A 20 -22.95 -35.17 29.73
N GLU A 21 -23.47 -36.21 29.08
CA GLU A 21 -22.74 -37.46 28.85
C GLU A 21 -21.54 -37.23 27.93
N PHE A 22 -21.68 -36.39 26.90
CA PHE A 22 -20.53 -35.96 26.09
C PHE A 22 -19.46 -35.30 26.97
N SER A 23 -19.84 -34.37 27.84
CA SER A 23 -18.91 -33.66 28.73
C SER A 23 -18.21 -34.62 29.69
N LYS A 24 -18.93 -35.61 30.22
CA LYS A 24 -18.42 -36.66 31.11
C LYS A 24 -17.47 -37.64 30.41
N PHE A 25 -17.75 -38.00 29.16
CA PHE A 25 -17.06 -39.08 28.45
C PHE A 25 -16.13 -38.62 27.31
N LYS A 26 -15.99 -37.31 27.06
CA LYS A 26 -15.20 -36.76 25.95
C LYS A 26 -13.76 -37.30 25.87
N ASP A 27 -13.16 -37.65 26.99
CA ASP A 27 -11.79 -38.17 27.05
C ASP A 27 -11.71 -39.71 26.96
N LYS A 28 -12.85 -40.39 27.15
CA LYS A 28 -12.96 -41.86 27.18
C LYS A 28 -13.58 -42.43 25.90
N TYR A 29 -14.26 -41.61 25.11
CA TYR A 29 -14.94 -41.99 23.87
C TYR A 29 -14.59 -41.03 22.72
N SER A 30 -14.53 -41.56 21.50
CA SER A 30 -14.24 -40.77 20.28
C SER A 30 -14.92 -41.30 19.01
N GLY A 31 -16.03 -42.02 19.17
CA GLY A 31 -16.77 -42.61 18.07
C GLY A 31 -17.70 -41.62 17.35
N ASN A 32 -18.54 -42.16 16.46
CA ASN A 32 -19.42 -41.38 15.59
C ASN A 32 -20.88 -41.32 16.07
N VAL A 33 -21.20 -41.90 17.24
CA VAL A 33 -22.55 -41.78 17.81
C VAL A 33 -22.91 -40.31 17.99
N ARG A 34 -24.18 -39.97 17.79
CA ARG A 34 -24.65 -38.59 17.85
C ARG A 34 -24.70 -38.11 19.30
N VAL A 35 -24.47 -36.81 19.47
CA VAL A 35 -24.73 -36.05 20.68
C VAL A 35 -25.88 -35.11 20.35
N GLU A 36 -26.95 -35.20 21.14
CA GLU A 36 -28.14 -34.36 21.01
C GLU A 36 -28.19 -33.34 22.13
N PHE A 37 -28.47 -32.09 21.75
CA PHE A 37 -28.46 -30.95 22.66
C PHE A 37 -29.19 -29.75 22.04
N GLU A 38 -29.68 -28.86 22.90
CA GLU A 38 -30.17 -27.55 22.49
C GLU A 38 -29.01 -26.54 22.53
N CYS A 39 -28.91 -25.70 21.49
CA CYS A 39 -27.86 -24.69 21.44
C CYS A 39 -28.13 -23.57 22.44
N GLU A 40 -27.23 -23.36 23.40
CA GLU A 40 -27.35 -22.27 24.39
C GLU A 40 -27.44 -20.87 23.74
N ASP A 41 -26.74 -20.64 22.62
CA ASP A 41 -26.71 -19.30 22.00
C ASP A 41 -27.94 -18.97 21.14
N CYS A 42 -28.67 -19.96 20.62
CA CYS A 42 -29.75 -19.72 19.65
C CYS A 42 -30.99 -20.60 19.80
N GLY A 43 -31.03 -21.50 20.79
CA GLY A 43 -32.15 -22.42 21.04
C GLY A 43 -32.34 -23.53 20.00
N ALA A 44 -31.47 -23.62 18.99
CA ALA A 44 -31.61 -24.64 17.95
C ALA A 44 -31.27 -26.04 18.48
N PHE A 45 -32.18 -27.00 18.31
CA PHE A 45 -31.90 -28.41 18.56
C PHE A 45 -30.87 -28.95 17.56
N CYS A 46 -29.84 -29.62 18.08
CA CYS A 46 -28.67 -30.05 17.31
C CYS A 46 -28.38 -31.54 17.55
N SER A 47 -28.05 -32.26 16.48
CA SER A 47 -27.56 -33.65 16.53
C SER A 47 -26.21 -33.79 15.81
N THR A 48 -25.12 -33.77 16.58
CA THR A 48 -23.74 -33.73 16.06
C THR A 48 -22.98 -35.02 16.40
N PRO A 49 -22.19 -35.62 15.48
CA PRO A 49 -21.35 -36.76 15.83
C PRO A 49 -20.37 -36.42 16.96
N PHE A 50 -20.24 -37.29 17.96
CA PHE A 50 -19.40 -37.09 19.15
C PHE A 50 -17.98 -36.66 18.79
N LYS A 51 -17.33 -37.37 17.85
CA LYS A 51 -16.00 -37.03 17.32
C LYS A 51 -15.91 -35.63 16.71
N LYS A 52 -16.96 -35.15 16.03
CA LYS A 52 -17.00 -33.80 15.45
C LYS A 52 -17.17 -32.74 16.52
N LEU A 53 -18.00 -32.99 17.53
CA LEU A 53 -18.18 -32.08 18.67
C LEU A 53 -16.89 -31.96 19.49
N LYS A 54 -16.20 -33.08 19.76
CA LYS A 54 -14.90 -33.13 20.45
C LYS A 54 -13.81 -32.31 19.77
N ARG A 55 -13.84 -32.18 18.44
CA ARG A 55 -12.83 -31.42 17.66
C ARG A 55 -13.01 -29.90 17.71
N ARG A 56 -14.11 -29.40 18.28
CA ARG A 56 -14.35 -27.95 18.35
C ARG A 56 -13.47 -27.33 19.43
N LYS A 57 -12.93 -26.13 19.14
CA LYS A 57 -12.09 -25.36 20.08
C LYS A 57 -12.82 -25.08 21.40
N TYR A 58 -14.14 -24.90 21.35
CA TYR A 58 -15.02 -24.63 22.50
C TYR A 58 -16.13 -25.68 22.63
N ALA A 59 -15.75 -26.94 22.86
CA ALA A 59 -16.70 -28.02 23.11
C ALA A 59 -17.21 -28.07 24.57
N GLN A 60 -16.98 -27.03 25.38
CA GLN A 60 -17.38 -27.00 26.79
C GLN A 60 -18.83 -26.54 27.01
N ARG A 61 -19.44 -25.95 25.98
CA ARG A 61 -20.84 -25.51 25.98
C ARG A 61 -21.60 -26.15 24.80
N PRO A 62 -22.88 -26.49 24.96
CA PRO A 62 -23.72 -27.00 23.89
C PRO A 62 -24.02 -25.88 22.87
N THR A 63 -23.14 -25.71 21.90
CA THR A 63 -23.29 -24.72 20.83
C THR A 63 -23.53 -25.40 19.47
N CYS A 64 -24.38 -24.83 18.62
CA CYS A 64 -24.56 -25.33 17.25
C CYS A 64 -23.30 -25.05 16.40
N PRO A 65 -23.08 -25.74 15.27
CA PRO A 65 -21.93 -25.48 14.39
C PRO A 65 -21.79 -24.01 14.00
N SER A 66 -22.91 -23.34 13.67
CA SER A 66 -22.92 -21.96 13.23
C SER A 66 -22.50 -20.99 14.33
N CYS A 67 -23.03 -21.15 15.55
CA CYS A 67 -22.66 -20.30 16.69
C CYS A 67 -21.22 -20.55 17.13
N SER A 68 -20.77 -21.82 17.15
CA SER A 68 -19.37 -22.16 17.43
C SER A 68 -18.40 -21.55 16.42
N VAL A 69 -18.74 -21.54 15.12
CA VAL A 69 -17.92 -20.87 14.11
C VAL A 69 -17.92 -19.35 14.33
N LYS A 70 -19.07 -18.73 14.60
CA LYS A 70 -19.15 -17.28 14.88
C LYS A 70 -18.23 -16.90 16.06
N GLU A 71 -18.32 -17.63 17.16
CA GLU A 71 -17.46 -17.43 18.34
C GLU A 71 -15.98 -17.55 17.95
N VAL A 72 -15.58 -18.63 17.27
CA VAL A 72 -14.18 -18.82 16.85
C VAL A 72 -13.69 -17.71 15.90
N THR A 73 -14.51 -17.32 14.92
CA THR A 73 -14.15 -16.28 13.94
C THR A 73 -14.13 -14.87 14.54
N SER A 74 -14.78 -14.66 15.68
CA SER A 74 -14.77 -13.38 16.39
C SER A 74 -13.45 -13.11 17.13
N LEU A 75 -12.65 -14.15 17.38
CA LEU A 75 -11.38 -14.05 18.12
C LEU A 75 -10.31 -13.31 17.31
N GLU A 76 -9.61 -12.39 17.95
CA GLU A 76 -8.49 -11.66 17.33
C GLU A 76 -7.37 -12.59 16.84
N GLU A 77 -7.08 -13.64 17.61
CA GLU A 77 -6.12 -14.69 17.20
C GLU A 77 -6.53 -15.34 15.87
N TRP A 78 -7.82 -15.69 15.72
CA TRP A 78 -8.31 -16.31 14.49
C TRP A 78 -8.28 -15.32 13.33
N LYS A 79 -8.71 -14.08 13.55
CA LYS A 79 -8.68 -13.02 12.52
C LYS A 79 -7.25 -12.80 12.00
N LYS A 80 -6.27 -12.72 12.92
CA LYS A 80 -4.85 -12.55 12.58
C LYS A 80 -4.34 -13.75 11.78
N ASN A 81 -4.52 -14.97 12.29
CA ASN A 81 -4.03 -16.18 11.63
C ASN A 81 -4.68 -16.39 10.26
N ASN A 82 -5.98 -16.13 10.14
CA ASN A 82 -6.70 -16.22 8.87
C ASN A 82 -6.21 -15.16 7.87
N SER A 83 -6.00 -13.92 8.32
CA SER A 83 -5.44 -12.84 7.49
C SER A 83 -4.05 -13.20 6.95
N GLU A 84 -3.15 -13.67 7.81
CA GLU A 84 -1.80 -14.10 7.42
C GLU A 84 -1.83 -15.27 6.43
N ALA A 85 -2.70 -16.26 6.65
CA ALA A 85 -2.87 -17.38 5.74
C ALA A 85 -3.41 -16.94 4.38
N GLN A 86 -4.40 -16.04 4.35
CA GLN A 86 -4.95 -15.50 3.11
C GLN A 86 -3.91 -14.72 2.32
N LEU A 87 -3.10 -13.87 2.98
CA LEU A 87 -2.02 -13.12 2.32
C LEU A 87 -0.98 -14.04 1.68
N LYS A 88 -0.62 -15.14 2.35
CA LYS A 88 0.30 -16.15 1.78
C LYS A 88 -0.29 -16.82 0.53
N VAL A 89 -1.57 -17.19 0.55
CA VAL A 89 -2.23 -17.82 -0.60
C VAL A 89 -2.39 -16.83 -1.75
N GLN A 90 -2.81 -15.60 -1.48
CA GLN A 90 -3.02 -14.56 -2.49
C GLN A 90 -1.74 -14.13 -3.20
N SER A 91 -0.58 -14.30 -2.57
CA SER A 91 0.72 -13.99 -3.16
C SER A 91 1.32 -15.12 -3.99
N THR A 92 0.66 -16.29 -4.08
CA THR A 92 1.13 -17.38 -4.94
C THR A 92 1.02 -17.02 -6.43
N PRO A 93 1.99 -17.42 -7.29
CA PRO A 93 1.96 -17.09 -8.71
C PRO A 93 0.68 -17.51 -9.43
N GLU A 94 0.14 -18.69 -9.08
CA GLU A 94 -1.09 -19.22 -9.67
C GLU A 94 -2.31 -18.33 -9.36
N VAL A 95 -2.46 -17.91 -8.09
CA VAL A 95 -3.58 -17.05 -7.69
C VAL A 95 -3.43 -15.65 -8.29
N LEU A 96 -2.21 -15.11 -8.33
CA LEU A 96 -1.94 -13.83 -9.00
C LEU A 96 -2.30 -13.87 -10.48
N GLU A 97 -1.94 -14.95 -11.19
CA GLU A 97 -2.28 -15.13 -12.60
C GLU A 97 -3.79 -15.25 -12.81
N LYS A 98 -4.46 -16.07 -11.99
CA LYS A 98 -5.91 -16.22 -12.03
C LYS A 98 -6.62 -14.89 -11.83
N ASN A 99 -6.17 -14.09 -10.87
CA ASN A 99 -6.71 -12.76 -10.59
C ASN A 99 -6.45 -11.80 -11.77
N ARG A 100 -5.25 -11.82 -12.35
CA ARG A 100 -4.90 -11.01 -13.53
C ARG A 100 -5.83 -11.32 -14.70
N GLN A 101 -6.06 -12.60 -15.00
CA GLN A 101 -6.95 -13.03 -16.08
C GLN A 101 -8.41 -12.64 -15.79
N ALA A 102 -8.87 -12.80 -14.54
CA ALA A 102 -10.21 -12.40 -14.14
C ALA A 102 -10.44 -10.90 -14.32
N VAL A 103 -9.50 -10.06 -13.87
CA VAL A 103 -9.56 -8.60 -14.05
C VAL A 103 -9.52 -8.23 -15.54
N LYS A 104 -8.64 -8.87 -16.32
CA LYS A 104 -8.57 -8.63 -17.77
C LYS A 104 -9.90 -8.97 -18.46
N LYS A 105 -10.49 -10.11 -18.13
CA LYS A 105 -11.80 -10.54 -18.66
C LYS A 105 -12.93 -9.62 -18.21
N PHE A 106 -12.92 -9.18 -16.95
CA PHE A 106 -13.90 -8.22 -16.44
C PHE A 106 -13.90 -6.94 -17.27
N TRP A 107 -12.74 -6.31 -17.49
CA TRP A 107 -12.67 -5.08 -18.26
C TRP A 107 -12.97 -5.28 -19.76
N ALA A 108 -12.61 -6.43 -20.32
CA ALA A 108 -12.95 -6.76 -21.70
C ALA A 108 -14.46 -6.93 -21.90
N ASN A 109 -15.14 -7.51 -20.90
CA ASN A 109 -16.58 -7.78 -20.96
C ASN A 109 -17.45 -6.60 -20.52
N ASN A 110 -16.88 -5.56 -19.91
CA ASN A 110 -17.62 -4.40 -19.40
C ASN A 110 -16.97 -3.08 -19.87
N PRO A 111 -16.86 -2.83 -21.19
CA PRO A 111 -16.23 -1.62 -21.72
C PRO A 111 -16.94 -0.33 -21.28
N GLU A 112 -18.25 -0.36 -21.10
CA GLU A 112 -19.06 0.77 -20.64
C GLU A 112 -18.75 1.17 -19.19
N ILE A 113 -18.51 0.20 -18.29
CA ILE A 113 -18.08 0.48 -16.92
C ILE A 113 -16.70 1.15 -16.93
N LYS A 114 -15.79 0.65 -17.77
CA LYS A 114 -14.45 1.23 -17.94
C LYS A 114 -14.53 2.69 -18.42
N GLU A 115 -15.35 2.96 -19.43
CA GLU A 115 -15.48 4.31 -19.97
C GLU A 115 -16.19 5.25 -18.98
N LYS A 116 -17.20 4.78 -18.26
CA LYS A 116 -17.83 5.54 -17.17
C LYS A 116 -16.82 5.88 -16.06
N MET A 117 -15.99 4.93 -15.67
CA MET A 117 -14.92 5.17 -14.69
C MET A 117 -13.93 6.22 -15.20
N ARG A 118 -13.49 6.10 -16.46
CA ARG A 118 -12.59 7.08 -17.11
C ARG A 118 -13.21 8.47 -17.14
N SER A 119 -14.47 8.58 -17.57
CA SER A 119 -15.22 9.84 -17.62
C SER A 119 -15.35 10.48 -16.24
N ASN A 120 -15.66 9.68 -15.21
CA ASN A 120 -15.76 10.16 -13.83
C ASN A 120 -14.42 10.68 -13.30
N LEU A 121 -13.32 9.97 -13.60
CA LEU A 121 -11.98 10.45 -13.25
C LEU A 121 -11.67 11.78 -13.96
N LEU A 122 -11.93 11.88 -15.26
CA LEU A 122 -11.72 13.12 -16.01
C LEU A 122 -12.53 14.28 -15.43
N LYS A 123 -13.81 14.07 -15.11
CA LYS A 123 -14.66 15.08 -14.46
C LYS A 123 -14.12 15.47 -13.10
N ALA A 124 -13.69 14.51 -12.28
CA ALA A 124 -13.11 14.78 -10.98
C ALA A 124 -11.83 15.64 -11.08
N HIS A 125 -10.98 15.36 -12.08
CA HIS A 125 -9.76 16.12 -12.35
C HIS A 125 -9.99 17.51 -12.97
N GLN A 126 -11.18 17.75 -13.54
CA GLN A 126 -11.57 19.04 -14.12
C GLN A 126 -12.25 19.98 -13.13
N ARG A 127 -12.61 19.51 -11.93
CA ARG A 127 -13.19 20.38 -10.90
C ARG A 127 -12.21 21.49 -10.51
N GLU A 128 -12.71 22.71 -10.35
CA GLU A 128 -11.87 23.89 -10.12
C GLU A 128 -11.06 23.78 -8.82
N ASP A 129 -11.65 23.25 -7.75
CA ASP A 129 -10.96 23.01 -6.48
C ASP A 129 -9.79 22.01 -6.62
N VAL A 130 -9.97 20.99 -7.47
CA VAL A 130 -8.92 20.01 -7.76
C VAL A 130 -7.84 20.62 -8.64
N ARG A 131 -8.21 21.43 -9.64
CA ARG A 131 -7.29 22.14 -10.53
C ARG A 131 -6.46 23.19 -9.79
N GLU A 132 -7.08 23.99 -8.95
CA GLU A 132 -6.42 24.99 -8.12
C GLU A 132 -5.47 24.34 -7.12
N ARG A 133 -5.90 23.23 -6.49
CA ARG A 133 -5.03 22.41 -5.65
C ARG A 133 -3.84 21.86 -6.43
N MET A 134 -4.03 21.35 -7.66
CA MET A 134 -2.93 20.85 -8.49
C MET A 134 -1.98 21.96 -8.96
N ARG A 135 -2.49 23.17 -9.21
CA ARG A 135 -1.69 24.35 -9.58
C ARG A 135 -0.87 24.88 -8.40
N ASN A 136 -1.41 24.85 -7.19
CA ASN A 136 -0.75 25.40 -6.01
C ASN A 136 0.12 24.35 -5.28
N ARG A 137 1.34 24.13 -5.78
CA ARG A 137 2.32 23.18 -5.22
C ARG A 137 2.76 23.52 -3.78
N THR A 138 2.58 24.74 -3.26
CA THR A 138 2.84 24.99 -1.82
C THR A 138 1.94 24.15 -0.91
N LYS A 139 0.76 23.74 -1.40
CA LYS A 139 -0.24 22.97 -0.64
C LYS A 139 -0.50 21.56 -1.17
N HIS A 140 -0.01 21.20 -2.37
CA HIS A 140 -0.27 19.89 -2.97
C HIS A 140 0.99 19.05 -3.07
N SER A 141 0.95 17.90 -2.43
CA SER A 141 1.93 16.83 -2.52
C SER A 141 1.27 15.56 -3.02
N GLY A 142 2.07 14.69 -3.64
CA GLY A 142 1.61 13.39 -4.15
C GLY A 142 1.09 12.45 -3.05
N THR A 143 0.56 11.30 -3.47
CA THR A 143 0.12 10.24 -2.54
C THR A 143 1.28 9.50 -1.86
N GLY A 144 2.52 9.78 -2.26
CA GLY A 144 3.75 9.19 -1.74
C GLY A 144 4.34 9.92 -0.54
N ILE A 145 5.59 9.57 -0.21
CA ILE A 145 6.34 10.22 0.88
C ILE A 145 6.73 11.62 0.45
N SER A 146 6.16 12.63 1.11
CA SER A 146 6.33 14.04 0.79
C SER A 146 6.37 14.89 2.04
N GLY A 147 7.02 16.05 1.97
CA GLY A 147 7.14 16.95 3.10
C GLY A 147 7.92 18.22 2.76
N LEU A 148 8.33 18.90 3.81
CA LEU A 148 9.17 20.09 3.79
C LEU A 148 10.51 19.74 4.43
N TYR A 149 11.60 20.20 3.82
CA TYR A 149 12.95 20.03 4.32
C TYR A 149 13.57 21.39 4.63
N GLN A 150 14.04 21.57 5.87
CA GLN A 150 14.76 22.76 6.31
C GLN A 150 16.21 22.69 5.84
N SER A 151 16.48 23.29 4.67
CA SER A 151 17.82 23.35 4.07
C SER A 151 18.53 24.67 4.38
N LYS A 152 19.83 24.76 4.06
CA LYS A 152 20.62 26.00 4.10
C LYS A 152 20.09 27.10 3.18
N TRP A 153 19.26 26.75 2.18
CA TRP A 153 18.63 27.68 1.25
C TRP A 153 17.18 28.04 1.64
N GLY A 154 16.75 27.61 2.83
CA GLY A 154 15.39 27.74 3.32
C GLY A 154 14.59 26.45 3.18
N GLU A 155 13.28 26.58 3.34
CA GLU A 155 12.36 25.45 3.31
C GLU A 155 12.11 24.96 1.87
N ILE A 156 12.44 23.69 1.60
CA ILE A 156 12.28 23.08 0.29
C ILE A 156 11.33 21.90 0.38
N ARG A 157 10.23 21.98 -0.37
CA ARG A 157 9.29 20.86 -0.47
C ARG A 157 9.83 19.73 -1.35
N PHE A 158 9.63 18.50 -0.93
CA PHE A 158 9.87 17.28 -1.71
C PHE A 158 8.59 16.45 -1.86
N ASP A 159 8.40 15.84 -3.03
CA ASP A 159 7.24 14.99 -3.32
C ASP A 159 7.60 13.48 -3.38
N SER A 160 8.87 13.14 -3.15
CA SER A 160 9.34 11.75 -3.08
C SER A 160 10.60 11.61 -2.21
N CYS A 161 10.91 10.38 -1.77
CA CYS A 161 12.19 10.09 -1.09
C CYS A 161 13.40 10.32 -2.01
N TYR A 162 13.24 10.18 -3.33
CA TYR A 162 14.32 10.48 -4.28
C TYR A 162 14.61 11.97 -4.32
N GLU A 163 13.57 12.80 -4.37
CA GLU A 163 13.72 14.24 -4.27
C GLU A 163 14.38 14.67 -2.96
N LEU A 164 13.96 14.12 -1.81
CA LEU A 164 14.60 14.43 -0.53
C LEU A 164 16.08 14.04 -0.52
N GLY A 165 16.41 12.82 -0.99
CA GLY A 165 17.79 12.37 -1.09
C GLY A 165 18.63 13.27 -2.00
N PHE A 166 18.07 13.70 -3.13
CA PHE A 166 18.73 14.64 -4.04
C PHE A 166 19.02 15.99 -3.37
N ILE A 167 18.03 16.60 -2.69
CA ILE A 167 18.21 17.88 -2.00
C ILE A 167 19.34 17.78 -0.96
N VAL A 168 19.31 16.72 -0.14
CA VAL A 168 20.26 16.51 0.96
C VAL A 168 21.68 16.30 0.45
N GLU A 169 21.86 15.55 -0.64
CA GLU A 169 23.18 15.36 -1.24
C GLU A 169 23.68 16.63 -1.93
N MET A 170 22.81 17.40 -2.59
CA MET A 170 23.16 18.72 -3.14
C MET A 170 23.59 19.70 -2.05
N GLU A 171 22.95 19.68 -0.88
CA GLU A 171 23.27 20.58 0.22
C GLU A 171 24.68 20.39 0.77
N LYS A 172 25.19 19.16 0.75
CA LYS A 172 26.56 18.81 1.17
C LYS A 172 27.63 19.34 0.21
N ARG A 173 27.25 19.71 -1.01
CA ARG A 173 28.19 20.17 -2.02
C ARG A 173 28.55 21.64 -1.83
N ASN A 174 29.82 21.95 -2.06
CA ASN A 174 30.36 23.31 -1.97
C ASN A 174 30.21 24.11 -3.27
N ASP A 175 30.05 23.42 -4.40
CA ASP A 175 29.86 24.03 -5.72
C ASP A 175 28.39 24.39 -6.01
N VAL A 176 27.45 23.97 -5.17
CA VAL A 176 26.03 24.34 -5.26
C VAL A 176 25.79 25.63 -4.48
N VAL A 177 25.48 26.70 -5.21
CA VAL A 177 25.16 28.03 -4.68
C VAL A 177 23.74 28.05 -4.13
N ASN A 178 22.78 27.48 -4.86
CA ASN A 178 21.37 27.49 -4.50
C ASN A 178 20.63 26.27 -5.05
N LEU A 179 19.57 25.85 -4.35
CA LEU A 179 18.63 24.84 -4.81
C LEU A 179 17.22 25.28 -4.47
N SER A 180 16.34 25.28 -5.48
CA SER A 180 14.93 25.65 -5.33
C SER A 180 14.03 24.74 -6.16
N ARG A 181 12.71 24.82 -5.97
CA ARG A 181 11.76 24.14 -6.85
C ARG A 181 11.90 24.67 -8.28
N GLY A 182 11.84 23.76 -9.24
CA GLY A 182 11.94 24.09 -10.65
C GLY A 182 10.78 24.96 -11.13
N PRO A 183 10.98 25.70 -12.24
CA PRO A 183 9.94 26.51 -12.85
C PRO A 183 8.82 25.65 -13.44
N ALA A 184 7.67 26.28 -13.66
CA ALA A 184 6.64 25.74 -14.53
C ALA A 184 6.90 26.21 -15.97
N ILE A 185 6.89 25.27 -16.91
CA ILE A 185 7.07 25.51 -18.34
C ILE A 185 5.76 25.14 -19.02
N ASP A 186 5.15 26.11 -19.72
CA ASP A 186 3.94 25.86 -20.50
C ASP A 186 4.28 25.03 -21.75
N TYR A 187 3.45 24.04 -22.05
CA TYR A 187 3.55 23.24 -23.27
C TYR A 187 2.17 22.97 -23.86
N THR A 188 2.11 22.82 -25.19
CA THR A 188 0.87 22.48 -25.89
C THR A 188 0.83 20.99 -26.19
N TYR A 189 -0.27 20.33 -25.84
CA TYR A 189 -0.51 18.92 -26.17
C TYR A 189 -2.01 18.70 -26.37
N GLU A 190 -2.40 18.10 -27.50
CA GLU A 190 -3.80 17.93 -27.92
C GLU A 190 -4.59 19.25 -27.89
N ASP A 191 -4.03 20.30 -28.53
CA ASP A 191 -4.61 21.65 -28.64
C ASP A 191 -4.96 22.34 -27.31
N LYS A 192 -4.35 21.88 -26.22
CA LYS A 192 -4.52 22.44 -24.88
C LYS A 192 -3.18 22.87 -24.32
N VAL A 193 -3.19 24.00 -23.62
CA VAL A 193 -2.05 24.47 -22.83
C VAL A 193 -2.01 23.71 -21.51
N HIS A 194 -0.86 23.12 -21.22
CA HIS A 194 -0.56 22.41 -19.98
C HIS A 194 0.68 23.01 -19.34
N GLN A 195 0.85 22.76 -18.04
CA GLN A 195 2.08 23.12 -17.33
C GLN A 195 2.91 21.89 -17.03
N TYR A 196 4.18 21.94 -17.41
CA TYR A 196 5.19 21.00 -16.97
C TYR A 196 5.99 21.64 -15.84
N ILE A 197 5.82 21.12 -14.63
CA ILE A 197 6.50 21.65 -13.45
C ILE A 197 7.75 20.82 -13.20
N ILE A 198 8.91 21.43 -13.44
CA ILE A 198 10.21 20.81 -13.22
C ILE A 198 10.43 20.58 -11.72
N ASP A 199 11.11 19.48 -11.36
CA ASP A 199 11.33 19.19 -9.95
C ASP A 199 12.22 20.23 -9.26
N PHE A 200 13.44 20.45 -9.74
CA PHE A 200 14.38 21.40 -9.13
C PHE A 200 15.08 22.29 -10.15
N ARG A 201 15.42 23.50 -9.70
CA ARG A 201 16.41 24.37 -10.32
C ARG A 201 17.62 24.43 -9.39
N VAL A 202 18.77 24.01 -9.89
CA VAL A 202 20.03 23.94 -9.13
C VAL A 202 21.00 24.92 -9.74
N GLU A 203 21.47 25.87 -8.93
CA GLU A 203 22.51 26.82 -9.31
C GLU A 203 23.84 26.33 -8.77
N PHE A 204 24.72 25.93 -9.68
CA PHE A 204 26.13 25.72 -9.41
C PHE A 204 26.90 27.03 -9.63
N GLN A 205 28.16 27.07 -9.18
CA GLN A 205 29.03 28.24 -9.37
C GLN A 205 29.23 28.61 -10.86
N GLN A 206 29.12 27.64 -11.77
CA GLN A 206 29.43 27.81 -13.20
C GLN A 206 28.25 27.50 -14.13
N GLU A 207 27.17 26.91 -13.62
CA GLU A 207 26.01 26.52 -14.44
C GLU A 207 24.73 26.48 -13.62
N ILE A 208 23.60 26.62 -14.31
CA ILE A 208 22.26 26.47 -13.77
C ILE A 208 21.64 25.28 -14.50
N ILE A 209 21.21 24.28 -13.75
CA ILE A 209 20.54 23.12 -14.33
C ILE A 209 19.09 23.03 -13.86
N LEU A 210 18.25 22.53 -14.75
CA LEU A 210 16.92 22.05 -14.43
C LEU A 210 16.99 20.53 -14.24
N ALA A 211 16.66 20.05 -13.04
CA ALA A 211 16.72 18.64 -12.68
C ALA A 211 15.31 18.08 -12.47
N GLU A 212 14.97 17.06 -13.25
CA GLU A 212 13.73 16.30 -13.09
C GLU A 212 14.04 14.94 -12.44
N ILE A 213 13.48 14.69 -11.25
CA ILE A 213 13.75 13.46 -10.51
C ILE A 213 12.68 12.42 -10.83
N LYS A 214 13.06 11.27 -11.37
CA LYS A 214 12.12 10.21 -11.77
C LYS A 214 12.68 8.82 -11.51
N GLY A 215 11.78 7.86 -11.30
CA GLY A 215 12.17 6.45 -11.29
C GLY A 215 12.49 5.96 -12.71
N SER A 216 13.52 5.13 -12.86
CA SER A 216 13.97 4.66 -14.19
C SER A 216 12.94 3.85 -14.97
N TYR A 217 11.82 3.44 -14.38
CA TYR A 217 10.72 2.77 -15.09
C TYR A 217 10.02 3.67 -16.12
N ILE A 218 10.14 5.00 -15.99
CA ILE A 218 9.48 5.97 -16.85
C ILE A 218 10.19 6.12 -18.20
N SER A 219 11.47 5.76 -18.30
CA SER A 219 12.26 5.91 -19.55
C SER A 219 11.79 5.03 -20.70
N ASN A 220 10.96 4.02 -20.45
CA ASN A 220 10.47 3.09 -21.46
C ASN A 220 9.14 3.51 -22.12
N VAL A 221 8.55 4.64 -21.75
CA VAL A 221 7.25 5.06 -22.29
C VAL A 221 7.46 5.96 -23.50
N ARG A 222 7.16 5.46 -24.71
CA ARG A 222 7.03 6.26 -25.94
C ARG A 222 5.76 7.11 -25.88
N ASP A 223 5.73 8.09 -24.99
CA ASP A 223 4.59 8.98 -24.78
C ASP A 223 4.77 10.28 -25.58
N LEU A 224 3.85 10.56 -26.49
CA LEU A 224 3.82 11.83 -27.26
C LEU A 224 3.74 13.06 -26.34
N ARG A 225 3.15 12.90 -25.15
CA ARG A 225 3.12 13.95 -24.13
C ARG A 225 4.48 14.21 -23.51
N ILE A 226 5.30 13.17 -23.31
CA ILE A 226 6.68 13.33 -22.82
C ILE A 226 7.50 14.07 -23.87
N LYS A 227 7.32 13.74 -25.16
CA LYS A 227 7.95 14.50 -26.24
C LYS A 227 7.56 15.99 -26.20
N ALA A 228 6.27 16.30 -26.14
CA ALA A 228 5.79 17.69 -26.07
C ALA A 228 6.35 18.47 -24.86
N LYS A 229 6.53 17.80 -23.72
CA LYS A 229 7.20 18.39 -22.54
C LYS A 229 8.67 18.69 -22.83
N ASN A 230 9.40 17.73 -23.38
CA ASN A 230 10.83 17.88 -23.67
C ASN A 230 11.06 19.00 -24.69
N ASP A 231 10.25 19.06 -25.75
CA ASP A 231 10.32 20.12 -26.77
C ASP A 231 10.12 21.52 -26.14
N ALA A 232 9.18 21.65 -25.19
CA ALA A 232 8.96 22.90 -24.46
C ALA A 232 10.12 23.26 -23.52
N VAL A 233 10.75 22.26 -22.88
CA VAL A 233 11.94 22.48 -22.06
C VAL A 233 13.11 22.95 -22.93
N GLU A 234 13.34 22.32 -24.08
CA GLU A 234 14.40 22.75 -25.02
C GLU A 234 14.20 24.19 -25.50
N ALA A 235 12.96 24.59 -25.78
CA ALA A 235 12.63 25.97 -26.12
C ALA A 235 12.91 26.93 -24.94
N ALA A 236 12.57 26.54 -23.72
CA ALA A 236 12.83 27.34 -22.52
C ALA A 236 14.34 27.48 -22.23
N LEU A 237 15.14 26.42 -22.45
CA LEU A 237 16.60 26.47 -22.34
C LEU A 237 17.21 27.44 -23.35
N LYS A 238 16.76 27.41 -24.62
CA LYS A 238 17.17 28.41 -25.63
C LYS A 238 16.81 29.84 -25.24
N GLY A 239 15.75 30.01 -24.45
CA GLY A 239 15.35 31.28 -23.85
C GLY A 239 16.16 31.71 -22.62
N GLY A 240 17.15 30.92 -22.18
CA GLY A 240 18.06 31.28 -21.09
C GLY A 240 17.54 30.98 -19.68
N ILE A 241 16.52 30.12 -19.52
CA ILE A 241 16.01 29.76 -18.19
C ILE A 241 17.04 28.99 -17.33
N ALA A 242 17.93 28.26 -18.00
CA ALA A 242 19.01 27.44 -17.44
C ALA A 242 19.95 26.99 -18.59
N ASP A 243 21.14 26.51 -18.24
CA ASP A 243 22.15 26.03 -19.19
C ASP A 243 21.78 24.65 -19.76
N ARG A 244 21.19 23.77 -18.94
CA ARG A 244 20.73 22.45 -19.39
C ARG A 244 19.62 21.86 -18.53
N PHE A 245 18.97 20.85 -19.10
CA PHE A 245 17.97 20.02 -18.43
C PHE A 245 18.47 18.58 -18.30
N ILE A 246 18.22 17.95 -17.16
CA ILE A 246 18.65 16.59 -16.88
C ILE A 246 17.57 15.78 -16.17
N PHE A 247 17.38 14.54 -16.63
CA PHE A 247 16.64 13.53 -15.88
C PHE A 247 17.59 12.85 -14.90
N VAL A 248 17.22 12.87 -13.63
CA VAL A 248 17.96 12.20 -12.56
C VAL A 248 17.17 10.97 -12.15
N THR A 249 17.75 9.80 -12.40
CA THR A 249 17.18 8.51 -12.03
C THR A 249 18.08 7.77 -11.06
N GLU A 250 17.55 6.74 -10.41
CA GLU A 250 18.35 5.89 -9.53
C GLU A 250 19.48 5.14 -10.23
N LYS A 251 19.44 5.02 -11.56
CA LYS A 251 20.50 4.39 -12.36
C LYS A 251 21.62 5.36 -12.70
N ASP A 252 21.27 6.60 -13.02
CA ASP A 252 22.20 7.56 -13.63
C ASP A 252 22.73 8.59 -12.63
N CYS A 253 22.07 8.76 -11.48
CA CYS A 253 22.44 9.78 -10.48
C CYS A 253 23.89 9.63 -9.99
N LYS A 254 24.39 8.40 -9.88
CA LYS A 254 25.78 8.16 -9.44
C LYS A 254 26.80 8.67 -10.46
N GLU A 255 26.53 8.46 -11.74
CA GLU A 255 27.37 8.96 -12.82
C GLU A 255 27.26 10.49 -12.95
N GLN A 256 26.04 11.01 -12.88
CA GLN A 256 25.75 12.44 -13.05
C GLN A 256 26.27 13.31 -11.89
N PHE A 257 26.19 12.81 -10.64
CA PHE A 257 26.45 13.63 -9.45
C PHE A 257 27.33 12.98 -8.38
N GLY A 258 27.72 11.71 -8.53
CA GLY A 258 28.63 11.03 -7.59
C GLY A 258 27.95 10.40 -6.38
N PHE A 259 26.62 10.37 -6.28
CA PHE A 259 25.89 9.75 -5.17
C PHE A 259 24.71 8.90 -5.64
N ASN A 260 24.24 8.01 -4.76
CA ASN A 260 23.08 7.16 -5.02
C ASN A 260 21.80 7.75 -4.42
N LEU A 261 20.69 7.67 -5.16
CA LEU A 261 19.37 7.96 -4.60
C LEU A 261 18.95 6.86 -3.59
N PRO A 262 18.08 7.18 -2.60
CA PRO A 262 17.66 6.24 -1.56
C PRO A 262 16.67 5.19 -2.10
N THR A 263 17.19 4.18 -2.77
CA THR A 263 16.41 3.15 -3.45
C THR A 263 15.84 2.10 -2.51
N ARG A 264 16.63 1.59 -1.56
CA ARG A 264 16.23 0.50 -0.67
C ARG A 264 15.48 1.02 0.56
N LYS A 265 14.67 0.16 1.18
CA LYS A 265 13.92 0.50 2.40
C LYS A 265 14.85 0.99 3.52
N HIS A 266 16.00 0.34 3.69
CA HIS A 266 16.99 0.71 4.69
C HIS A 266 17.59 2.09 4.41
N ASP A 267 17.97 2.39 3.16
CA ASP A 267 18.53 3.69 2.76
C ASP A 267 17.55 4.83 3.07
N ARG A 268 16.26 4.62 2.78
CA ARG A 268 15.20 5.60 3.09
C ARG A 268 15.07 5.81 4.60
N HIS A 269 15.07 4.73 5.37
CA HIS A 269 14.94 4.83 6.83
C HIS A 269 16.15 5.57 7.44
N ASN A 270 17.37 5.26 6.98
CA ASN A 270 18.58 5.97 7.41
C ASN A 270 18.55 7.44 7.01
N LEU A 271 18.08 7.77 5.80
CA LEU A 271 17.91 9.14 5.35
C LEU A 271 16.98 9.90 6.30
N PHE A 272 15.75 9.44 6.52
CA PHE A 272 14.81 10.14 7.39
C PHE A 272 15.32 10.25 8.83
N LYS A 273 15.92 9.19 9.38
CA LYS A 273 16.53 9.21 10.71
C LYS A 273 17.66 10.24 10.82
N SER A 274 18.50 10.37 9.80
CA SER A 274 19.59 11.36 9.78
C SER A 274 19.09 12.81 9.67
N LEU A 275 17.83 13.02 9.32
CA LEU A 275 17.20 14.31 9.11
C LEU A 275 16.10 14.60 10.14
N GLU A 276 16.10 13.86 11.26
CA GLU A 276 15.16 14.10 12.36
C GLU A 276 15.25 15.56 12.84
N GLY A 277 14.10 16.23 12.96
CA GLY A 277 14.02 17.66 13.28
C GLY A 277 14.24 18.63 12.10
N LYS A 278 14.71 18.15 10.94
CA LYS A 278 14.83 18.96 9.71
C LYS A 278 13.75 18.69 8.67
N VAL A 279 13.02 17.59 8.81
CA VAL A 279 11.96 17.20 7.88
C VAL A 279 10.61 17.26 8.58
N GLN A 280 9.68 18.00 7.97
CA GLN A 280 8.27 17.96 8.34
C GLN A 280 7.53 17.12 7.29
N LEU A 281 7.08 15.93 7.66
CA LEU A 281 6.32 15.05 6.77
C LEU A 281 4.88 15.52 6.69
N ARG A 282 4.27 15.34 5.52
CA ARG A 282 2.87 15.77 5.33
C ARG A 282 1.84 14.78 5.87
N GLN A 283 2.19 13.49 5.94
CA GLN A 283 1.27 12.43 6.38
C GLN A 283 1.82 11.77 7.64
N THR A 284 1.01 11.72 8.69
CA THR A 284 1.34 11.12 10.00
C THR A 284 1.79 9.66 9.88
N LYS A 285 1.19 8.88 8.96
CA LYS A 285 1.60 7.48 8.71
C LYS A 285 3.08 7.34 8.34
N TYR A 286 3.69 8.36 7.72
CA TYR A 286 5.11 8.35 7.39
C TYR A 286 5.96 8.83 8.56
N GLU A 287 5.46 9.76 9.38
CA GLU A 287 6.10 10.12 10.65
C GLU A 287 6.21 8.91 11.57
N GLU A 288 5.11 8.18 11.77
CA GLU A 288 5.10 6.93 12.53
C GLU A 288 6.08 5.90 11.94
N MET A 289 6.11 5.76 10.62
CA MET A 289 6.97 4.80 9.93
C MET A 289 8.47 5.08 10.11
N PHE A 290 8.87 6.35 10.13
CA PHE A 290 10.29 6.73 10.14
C PHE A 290 10.79 7.19 11.51
N TYR A 291 9.93 7.80 12.33
CA TYR A 291 10.28 8.38 13.62
C TYR A 291 9.64 7.64 14.82
N GLY A 292 8.69 6.73 14.58
CA GLY A 292 8.05 5.95 15.65
C GLY A 292 7.14 6.76 16.59
N LYS A 293 6.82 8.01 16.22
CA LYS A 293 5.90 8.90 16.94
C LYS A 293 5.00 9.61 15.94
N ALA A 294 3.71 9.71 16.25
CA ALA A 294 2.84 10.70 15.62
C ALA A 294 2.93 11.99 16.44
N SER A 295 3.24 13.11 15.76
CA SER A 295 3.24 14.45 16.35
C SER A 295 1.83 14.92 16.69
#